data_AF-A0A534FKS4-F1
#
_entry.id   AF-A0A534FKS4-F1
#
_cell.length_a   1.000
_cell.length_b   1.000
_cell.length_c   1.000
_cell.angle_alpha   90.00
_cell.angle_beta   90.00
_cell.angle_gamma   90.00
#
_symmetry.space_group_name_H-M   'P 1'
#
loop_
_entity.id
_entity.type
_entity.pdbx_description
1 polymer ?
#
loop_
_entity_poly.entity_id
_entity_poly.type
_entity_poly.pdbx_seq_one_letter_code
_entity_poly.pdbx_strand_id
1 'polypeptide(L)'
;TIQADNASVSVGATHEICEMAVDPWLNGAYQDAQGTFWAGEVCDPVEDQQYGYEINGVLVTDFVTPNWFGHEFAQGDIDFKQHATSAFQVLTGGYAQKFDPNQGWIQVTGAKAMQTTRGKIAVRGSRRERRARQWKDWQPSKHHFVG
;
A
#
# COMPACT_ATOMS: atom_id res chain seq x y z
N THR A 1 4.12 13.58 8.55
CA THR A 1 3.30 13.84 7.35
C THR A 1 4.18 13.71 6.13
N ILE A 2 3.64 13.56 4.91
CA ILE A 2 4.46 13.49 3.67
C ILE A 2 5.46 14.66 3.62
N GLN A 3 5.00 15.85 4.01
CA GLN A 3 5.83 17.04 4.15
C GLN A 3 6.94 16.92 5.21
N ALA A 4 6.67 16.32 6.37
CA ALA A 4 7.67 16.15 7.44
C ALA A 4 8.77 15.13 7.07
N ASP A 5 8.45 14.18 6.19
CA ASP A 5 9.39 13.15 5.72
C ASP A 5 10.17 13.63 4.47
N ASN A 6 10.05 14.91 4.11
CA ASN A 6 10.55 15.52 2.86
C ASN A 6 10.20 14.69 1.62
N ALA A 7 9.04 14.04 1.67
CA ALA A 7 8.55 13.19 0.61
C ALA A 7 7.69 14.00 -0.37
N SER A 8 7.64 13.57 -1.63
CA SER A 8 6.85 14.24 -2.66
C SER A 8 5.36 14.18 -2.34
N VAL A 9 4.75 15.36 -2.21
CA VAL A 9 3.31 15.53 -1.96
C VAL A 9 2.50 15.00 -3.13
N SER A 10 2.95 15.21 -4.37
CA SER A 10 2.24 14.73 -5.56
C SER A 10 2.26 13.20 -5.64
N VAL A 11 3.38 12.56 -5.29
CA VAL A 11 3.47 11.09 -5.23
C VAL A 11 2.52 10.55 -4.17
N GLY A 12 2.54 11.08 -2.94
CA GLY A 12 1.63 10.62 -1.90
C GLY A 12 0.16 10.90 -2.22
N ALA A 13 -0.17 12.04 -2.84
CA ALA A 13 -1.55 12.33 -3.23
C ALA A 13 -2.05 11.38 -4.33
N THR A 14 -1.22 11.12 -5.35
CA THR A 14 -1.58 10.20 -6.44
C THR A 14 -1.64 8.75 -5.99
N HIS A 15 -0.80 8.35 -5.03
CA HIS A 15 -0.90 7.08 -4.31
C HIS A 15 -2.30 6.90 -3.73
N GLU A 16 -2.74 7.79 -2.86
CA GLU A 16 -4.05 7.65 -2.21
C GLU A 16 -5.21 7.68 -3.23
N ILE A 17 -5.07 8.46 -4.32
CA ILE A 17 -6.07 8.48 -5.40
C ILE A 17 -6.15 7.13 -6.12
N CYS A 18 -5.00 6.54 -6.49
CA CYS A 18 -4.93 5.24 -7.15
C CYS A 18 -5.51 4.13 -6.26
N GLU A 19 -5.16 4.13 -4.97
CA GLU A 19 -5.69 3.18 -4.00
C GLU A 19 -7.22 3.28 -3.88
N MET A 20 -7.76 4.49 -3.72
CA MET A 20 -9.20 4.70 -3.65
C MET A 20 -9.92 4.40 -4.97
N ALA A 21 -9.27 4.58 -6.11
CA ALA A 21 -9.86 4.27 -7.41
C ALA A 21 -10.08 2.76 -7.61
N VAL A 22 -9.23 1.93 -7.00
CA VAL A 22 -9.32 0.46 -7.11
C VAL A 22 -10.11 -0.16 -5.96
N ASP A 23 -9.84 0.23 -4.71
CA ASP A 23 -10.48 -0.31 -3.51
C ASP A 23 -10.97 0.82 -2.58
N PRO A 24 -12.06 1.54 -2.94
CA PRO A 24 -12.53 2.70 -2.17
C PRO A 24 -13.01 2.34 -0.75
N TRP A 25 -13.30 1.07 -0.47
CA TRP A 25 -13.69 0.59 0.87
C TRP A 25 -12.52 -0.01 1.65
N LEU A 26 -11.33 -0.12 1.05
CA LEU A 26 -10.12 -0.69 1.66
C LEU A 26 -10.38 -2.09 2.25
N ASN A 27 -11.22 -2.88 1.59
CA ASN A 27 -11.65 -4.20 2.03
C ASN A 27 -11.39 -5.30 0.98
N GLY A 28 -10.88 -4.94 -0.20
CA GLY A 28 -10.44 -5.87 -1.23
C GLY A 28 -9.22 -6.69 -0.81
N ALA A 29 -9.22 -7.96 -1.19
CA ALA A 29 -8.09 -8.86 -1.05
C ALA A 29 -8.06 -9.88 -2.19
N TYR A 30 -6.87 -10.30 -2.58
CA TYR A 30 -6.62 -11.24 -3.67
C TYR A 30 -5.86 -12.45 -3.14
N GLN A 31 -6.12 -13.63 -3.69
CA GLN A 31 -5.52 -14.86 -3.22
C GLN A 31 -4.35 -15.28 -4.12
N ASP A 32 -3.19 -15.62 -3.55
CA ASP A 32 -2.07 -16.20 -4.29
C ASP A 32 -2.25 -17.70 -4.56
N ALA A 33 -1.35 -18.33 -5.32
CA ALA A 33 -1.41 -19.77 -5.60
C ALA A 33 -1.30 -20.65 -4.35
N GLN A 34 -0.77 -20.13 -3.25
CA GLN A 34 -0.64 -20.84 -1.98
C GLN A 34 -1.86 -20.65 -1.07
N GLY A 35 -2.89 -19.91 -1.53
CA GLY A 35 -4.11 -19.66 -0.79
C GLY A 35 -4.01 -18.49 0.19
N THR A 36 -2.90 -17.76 0.22
CA THR A 36 -2.69 -16.60 1.08
C THR A 36 -3.43 -15.39 0.51
N PHE A 37 -4.19 -14.68 1.34
CA PHE A 37 -4.84 -13.43 0.93
C PHE A 37 -3.89 -12.25 1.08
N TRP A 38 -3.80 -11.42 0.05
CA TRP A 38 -3.05 -10.17 0.00
C TRP A 38 -4.02 -8.99 -0.10
N ALA A 39 -3.74 -7.91 0.61
CA ALA A 39 -4.53 -6.69 0.55
C ALA A 39 -4.45 -6.07 -0.86
N GLY A 40 -5.57 -5.55 -1.37
CA GLY A 40 -5.64 -4.89 -2.67
C GLY A 40 -5.07 -3.47 -2.68
N GLU A 41 -3.92 -3.26 -2.05
CA GLU A 41 -3.21 -1.98 -2.02
C GLU A 41 -2.30 -1.92 -3.27
N VAL A 42 -2.69 -1.19 -4.31
CA VAL A 42 -2.08 -1.27 -5.66
C VAL A 42 -0.83 -0.40 -5.83
N CYS A 43 -0.63 0.61 -5.02
CA CYS A 43 0.54 1.48 -5.04
C CYS A 43 1.58 1.05 -3.99
N ASP A 44 1.14 0.47 -2.88
CA ASP A 44 1.99 0.01 -1.79
C ASP A 44 3.20 -0.85 -2.24
N PRO A 45 3.05 -1.89 -3.08
CA PRO A 45 4.16 -2.80 -3.41
C PRO A 45 5.32 -2.12 -4.13
N VAL A 46 5.03 -1.03 -4.84
CA VAL A 46 5.96 -0.26 -5.68
C VAL A 46 6.13 1.17 -5.15
N GLU A 47 5.80 1.41 -3.87
CA GLU A 47 5.92 2.74 -3.26
C GLU A 47 7.39 3.18 -3.19
N ASP A 48 7.75 4.19 -3.96
CA ASP A 48 8.91 5.07 -3.74
C ASP A 48 8.91 6.16 -4.82
N GLN A 49 9.44 7.34 -4.52
CA GLN A 49 9.62 8.39 -5.53
C GLN A 49 10.54 7.95 -6.67
N GLN A 50 11.51 7.06 -6.40
CA GLN A 50 12.42 6.55 -7.43
C GLN A 50 11.72 5.65 -8.47
N TYR A 51 10.53 5.13 -8.16
CA TYR A 51 9.73 4.31 -9.07
C TYR A 51 8.61 5.11 -9.77
N GLY A 52 8.37 6.35 -9.32
CA GLY A 52 7.36 7.23 -9.91
C GLY A 52 7.69 7.64 -11.35
N TYR A 53 6.71 8.23 -12.01
CA TYR A 53 6.84 8.77 -13.36
C TYR A 53 6.23 10.15 -13.48
N GLU A 54 6.56 10.89 -14.54
CA GLU A 54 6.06 12.25 -14.72
C GLU A 54 4.83 12.30 -15.64
N ILE A 55 3.84 13.10 -15.24
CA ILE A 55 2.75 13.55 -16.11
C ILE A 55 2.84 15.07 -16.14
N ASN A 56 3.13 15.65 -17.31
CA ASN A 56 3.26 17.10 -17.50
C ASN A 56 4.20 17.77 -16.47
N GLY A 57 5.34 17.13 -16.15
CA GLY A 57 6.33 17.62 -15.19
C GLY A 57 5.95 17.45 -13.71
N VAL A 58 4.85 16.76 -13.40
CA VAL A 58 4.47 16.39 -12.04
C VAL A 58 4.82 14.92 -11.80
N LEU A 59 5.67 14.66 -10.79
CA LEU A 59 5.99 13.30 -10.37
C LEU A 59 4.79 12.65 -9.69
N VAL A 60 4.34 11.52 -10.22
CA VAL A 60 3.23 10.71 -9.69
C VAL A 60 3.71 9.32 -9.32
N THR A 61 2.94 8.64 -8.46
CA THR A 61 3.24 7.27 -8.04
C THR A 61 3.16 6.26 -9.17
N ASP A 62 3.92 5.17 -9.06
CA ASP A 62 3.64 3.94 -9.79
C ASP A 62 2.53 3.12 -9.12
N PHE A 63 2.00 2.13 -9.84
CA PHE A 63 0.99 1.19 -9.37
C PHE A 63 1.14 -0.19 -10.03
N VAL A 64 0.76 -1.24 -9.30
CA VAL A 64 0.73 -2.60 -9.81
C VAL A 64 -0.48 -2.84 -10.71
N THR A 65 -0.30 -3.71 -11.69
CA THR A 65 -1.39 -4.21 -12.53
C THR A 65 -2.02 -5.45 -11.90
N PRO A 66 -3.15 -5.97 -12.44
CA PRO A 66 -3.70 -7.25 -11.99
C PRO A 66 -2.70 -8.42 -12.01
N ASN A 67 -1.66 -8.35 -12.86
CA ASN A 67 -0.62 -9.38 -12.96
C ASN A 67 0.22 -9.51 -11.69
N TRP A 68 0.37 -8.45 -10.90
CA TRP A 68 1.05 -8.55 -9.61
C TRP A 68 0.32 -9.47 -8.63
N PHE A 69 -1.01 -9.54 -8.71
CA PHE A 69 -1.86 -10.45 -7.94
C PHE A 69 -2.07 -11.81 -8.63
N GLY A 70 -1.33 -12.11 -9.71
CA GLY A 70 -1.48 -13.35 -10.47
C GLY A 70 -0.95 -14.57 -9.72
N HIS A 71 -1.63 -15.71 -9.87
CA HIS A 71 -1.32 -16.95 -9.13
C HIS A 71 0.10 -17.49 -9.41
N GLU A 72 0.49 -17.62 -10.68
CA GLU A 72 1.81 -18.10 -11.08
C GLU A 72 2.02 -17.73 -12.55
N PHE A 73 3.22 -17.30 -12.95
CA PHE A 73 3.55 -16.95 -14.35
C PHE A 73 2.71 -15.82 -14.95
N ALA A 74 2.46 -14.75 -14.18
CA ALA A 74 1.78 -13.59 -14.71
C ALA A 74 2.48 -13.09 -15.99
N GLN A 75 1.74 -13.02 -17.09
CA GLN A 75 2.27 -12.58 -18.39
C GLN A 75 1.94 -11.11 -18.59
N GLY A 76 2.96 -10.34 -18.97
CA GLY A 76 2.85 -8.89 -19.15
C GLY A 76 3.34 -8.10 -17.94
N ASP A 77 3.06 -6.81 -17.95
CA ASP A 77 3.64 -5.87 -16.99
C ASP A 77 3.08 -6.11 -15.58
N ILE A 78 3.97 -6.19 -14.60
CA ILE A 78 3.63 -6.40 -13.18
C ILE A 78 3.18 -5.09 -12.54
N ASP A 79 3.85 -4.01 -12.88
CA ASP A 79 3.57 -2.63 -12.54
C ASP A 79 3.67 -1.75 -13.78
N PHE A 80 3.06 -0.57 -13.73
CA PHE A 80 2.97 0.30 -14.90
C PHE A 80 4.35 0.77 -15.40
N LYS A 81 5.35 0.90 -14.51
CA LYS A 81 6.72 1.27 -14.88
C LYS A 81 7.69 0.10 -15.02
N GLN A 82 7.23 -1.14 -14.90
CA GLN A 82 8.02 -2.36 -15.09
C GLN A 82 9.25 -2.44 -14.15
N HIS A 83 9.12 -1.97 -12.91
CA HIS A 83 10.16 -2.11 -11.89
C HIS A 83 10.07 -3.44 -11.16
N ALA A 84 8.86 -3.92 -10.92
CA ALA A 84 8.61 -5.26 -10.38
C ALA A 84 8.76 -6.32 -11.49
N THR A 85 9.42 -7.42 -11.15
CA THR A 85 9.75 -8.52 -12.08
C THR A 85 8.96 -9.79 -11.80
N SER A 86 8.17 -9.83 -10.73
CA SER A 86 7.37 -10.99 -10.35
C SER A 86 6.12 -10.64 -9.56
N ALA A 87 5.11 -11.51 -9.63
CA ALA A 87 3.91 -11.40 -8.81
C ALA A 87 4.26 -11.41 -7.32
N PHE A 88 3.50 -10.65 -6.52
CA PHE A 88 3.69 -10.49 -5.08
C PHE A 88 5.05 -9.93 -4.64
N GLN A 89 5.84 -9.36 -5.56
CA GLN A 89 7.10 -8.71 -5.23
C GLN A 89 6.87 -7.34 -4.59
N VAL A 90 7.48 -7.12 -3.42
CA VAL A 90 7.52 -5.81 -2.77
C VAL A 90 8.88 -5.17 -3.05
N LEU A 91 8.89 -4.01 -3.71
CA LEU A 91 10.11 -3.26 -4.00
C LEU A 91 10.72 -2.69 -2.72
N THR A 92 11.97 -2.20 -2.81
CA THR A 92 12.73 -1.82 -1.61
C THR A 92 12.05 -0.74 -0.76
N GLY A 93 11.34 0.20 -1.37
CA GLY A 93 10.56 1.24 -0.68
C GLY A 93 9.10 0.83 -0.39
N GLY A 94 8.66 -0.31 -0.91
CA GLY A 94 7.27 -0.71 -0.89
C GLY A 94 6.83 -1.44 0.39
N TYR A 95 5.52 -1.65 0.44
CA TYR A 95 4.81 -2.38 1.47
C TYR A 95 3.83 -3.36 0.81
N ALA A 96 3.40 -4.36 1.56
CA ALA A 96 2.21 -5.12 1.24
C ALA A 96 1.67 -5.75 2.53
N GLN A 97 0.41 -6.17 2.52
CA GLN A 97 -0.15 -6.91 3.64
C GLN A 97 -0.70 -8.26 3.18
N LYS A 98 -0.32 -9.31 3.90
CA LYS A 98 -0.82 -10.66 3.66
C LYS A 98 -1.45 -11.25 4.92
N PHE A 99 -2.41 -12.13 4.75
CA PHE A 99 -3.12 -12.78 5.83
C PHE A 99 -2.40 -14.06 6.25
N ASP A 100 -1.94 -14.10 7.49
CA ASP A 100 -1.43 -15.29 8.16
C ASP A 100 -2.56 -15.90 9.01
N PRO A 101 -2.88 -17.20 8.87
CA PRO A 101 -3.96 -17.83 9.63
C PRO A 101 -3.81 -17.78 11.15
N ASN A 102 -2.59 -17.66 11.67
CA ASN A 102 -2.28 -17.65 13.09
C ASN A 102 -2.11 -16.23 13.64
N GLN A 103 -1.64 -15.29 12.81
CA GLN A 103 -1.29 -13.92 13.22
C GLN A 103 -2.28 -12.87 12.71
N GLY A 104 -3.18 -13.24 11.80
CA GLY A 104 -4.03 -12.32 11.06
C GLY A 104 -3.25 -11.55 10.00
N TRP A 105 -3.63 -10.31 9.75
CA TRP A 105 -2.94 -9.47 8.76
C TRP A 105 -1.54 -9.08 9.24
N ILE A 106 -0.53 -9.50 8.46
CA ILE A 106 0.88 -9.15 8.67
C ILE A 106 1.41 -8.33 7.51
N GLN A 107 2.42 -7.50 7.79
CA GLN A 107 3.04 -6.64 6.79
C GLN A 107 4.30 -7.29 6.21
N VAL A 108 4.43 -7.18 4.89
CA VAL A 108 5.68 -7.37 4.15
C VAL A 108 6.23 -5.98 3.84
N THR A 109 7.51 -5.75 4.12
CA THR A 109 8.13 -4.43 3.99
C THR A 109 9.41 -4.54 3.19
N GLY A 110 9.59 -3.68 2.20
CA GLY A 110 10.84 -3.57 1.46
C GLY A 110 12.02 -3.12 2.34
N ALA A 111 13.24 -3.47 1.94
CA ALA A 111 14.44 -3.24 2.75
C ALA A 111 14.68 -1.76 3.12
N LYS A 112 14.38 -0.81 2.22
CA LYS A 112 14.49 0.64 2.48
C LYS A 112 13.33 1.11 3.37
N ALA A 113 12.12 0.65 3.09
CA ALA A 113 10.93 0.96 3.88
C ALA A 113 11.05 0.54 5.36
N MET A 114 11.72 -0.58 5.65
CA MET A 114 11.96 -1.07 7.02
C MET A 114 12.76 -0.09 7.89
N GLN A 115 13.55 0.79 7.27
CA GLN A 115 14.39 1.76 7.98
C GLN A 115 13.59 2.99 8.43
N THR A 116 12.39 3.20 7.86
CA THR A 116 11.55 4.37 8.14
C THR A 116 10.68 4.18 9.39
N THR A 117 10.27 5.29 10.03
CA THR A 117 9.30 5.26 11.13
C THR A 117 7.95 4.69 10.67
N ARG A 118 7.52 5.01 9.44
CA ARG A 118 6.29 4.49 8.84
C ARG A 118 6.32 2.99 8.62
N GLY A 119 7.48 2.41 8.33
CA GLY A 119 7.61 0.96 8.25
C GLY A 119 7.46 0.27 9.61
N LYS A 120 7.84 0.94 10.70
CA LYS A 120 7.81 0.39 12.07
C LYS A 120 6.47 0.55 12.78
N ILE A 121 5.73 1.63 12.55
CA ILE A 121 4.56 2.01 13.36
C ILE A 121 3.33 2.25 12.50
N ALA A 122 2.22 1.56 12.75
CA ALA A 122 0.92 1.81 12.12
C ALA A 122 0.49 3.27 12.23
N VAL A 123 0.37 3.95 11.08
CA VAL A 123 -0.05 5.35 11.03
C VAL A 123 -1.52 5.44 11.39
N ARG A 124 -1.91 6.44 12.20
CA ARG A 124 -3.30 6.63 12.61
C ARG A 124 -4.23 6.75 11.40
N GLY A 125 -5.34 6.00 11.39
CA GLY A 125 -6.32 5.96 10.30
C GLY A 125 -5.95 5.04 9.13
N SER A 126 -4.71 4.53 9.05
CA SER A 126 -4.30 3.59 8.01
C SER A 126 -5.06 2.27 8.09
N ARG A 127 -5.12 1.53 6.97
CA ARG A 127 -5.67 0.16 6.95
C ARG A 127 -4.99 -0.74 7.99
N ARG A 128 -3.67 -0.60 8.15
CA ARG A 128 -2.87 -1.32 9.16
C ARG A 128 -3.34 -1.03 10.58
N GLU A 129 -3.58 0.25 10.90
CA GLU A 129 -4.10 0.64 12.20
C GLU A 129 -5.52 0.12 12.43
N ARG A 130 -6.41 0.17 11.43
CA ARG A 130 -7.77 -0.39 11.55
C ARG A 130 -7.78 -1.91 11.72
N ARG A 131 -6.85 -2.63 11.09
CA ARG A 131 -6.69 -4.09 11.26
C ARG A 131 -6.12 -4.45 12.63
N ALA A 132 -5.21 -3.62 13.16
CA ALA A 132 -4.67 -3.79 14.51
C ALA A 132 -5.69 -3.41 15.60
N ARG A 133 -6.53 -2.40 15.36
CA ARG A 133 -7.60 -1.98 16.25
C ARG A 133 -8.78 -2.97 16.16
N GLN A 134 -8.97 -3.75 17.21
CA GLN A 134 -10.17 -4.57 17.30
C GLN A 134 -11.41 -3.68 17.39
N TRP A 135 -12.54 -4.15 16.84
CA TRP A 135 -13.82 -3.41 16.82
C TRP A 135 -14.27 -2.94 18.22
N LYS A 136 -13.81 -3.62 19.27
CA LYS A 136 -14.07 -3.31 20.69
C LYS A 136 -13.43 -2.00 21.15
N ASP A 137 -12.38 -1.54 20.47
CA ASP A 137 -11.62 -0.34 20.82
C ASP A 137 -12.01 0.88 19.95
N TRP A 138 -13.09 0.77 19.17
CA TRP A 138 -13.56 1.86 18.34
C TRP A 138 -14.11 2.99 19.21
N GLN A 139 -13.48 4.15 19.12
CA GLN A 139 -13.94 5.38 19.77
C GLN A 139 -14.75 6.20 18.75
N PRO A 140 -15.98 6.63 19.08
CA PRO A 140 -16.72 7.58 18.26
C PRO A 140 -15.91 8.86 18.03
N SER A 141 -15.98 9.43 16.82
CA SER A 141 -15.36 10.73 16.55
C SER A 141 -16.03 11.79 17.42
N LYS A 142 -15.23 12.50 18.23
CA LYS A 142 -15.71 13.67 18.98
C LYS A 142 -15.89 14.82 17.99
N HIS A 143 -17.14 15.21 17.73
CA HIS A 143 -17.42 16.47 17.03
C HIS A 143 -17.02 17.63 17.94
N HIS A 144 -16.02 18.41 17.54
CA HIS A 144 -15.74 19.70 18.15
C HIS A 144 -16.50 20.76 17.35
N PHE A 145 -17.65 21.19 17.86
CA PHE A 145 -18.28 22.42 17.41
C PHE A 145 -17.42 23.57 17.94
N VAL A 146 -16.74 24.27 17.04
CA VAL A 146 -16.19 25.60 17.33
C VAL A 146 -17.26 26.57 16.84
N GLY A 147 -18.03 27.10 17.79
CA GLY A 147 -18.95 28.22 17.57
C GLY A 147 -18.24 29.56 17.63
#